data_AF-K9QAY2-F1
#
_entry.id   AF-K9QAY2-F1
#
_cell.length_a   1.000
_cell.length_b   1.000
_cell.length_c   1.000
_cell.angle_alpha   90.00
_cell.angle_beta   90.00
_cell.angle_gamma   90.00
#
_symmetry.space_group_name_H-M   'P 1'
#
loop_
_entity.id
_entity.type
_entity.pdbx_description
1 polymer ?
#
loop_
_entity_poly.entity_id
_entity_poly.type
_entity_poly.pdbx_seq_one_letter_code
_entity_poly.pdbx_strand_id
1 'polypeptide(L)'
;MKPVNLAEVLAKTDIELQRLGWTPEQGRDYLIKTYSKRGRTLLTESELLDFLRHLEAQPTPSEEFLIEIIAKTDQEMQRLDVSVEWGRDYLMKTYGKRSRQLLTEDELLDFLAFLESQPSHTEEFIEAQLADKLLTNLVAKTDEEIQRLGLNEEWLRNYLMKTYGKRGRYLLTEEELLEFIQYLESQPTPINEST
;
A
#
# COMPACT_ATOMS: atom_id res chain seq x y z
N MET A 1 45.95 -25.90 -25.46
CA MET A 1 44.94 -25.00 -24.88
C MET A 1 45.59 -23.65 -24.68
N LYS A 2 44.95 -22.55 -25.11
CA LYS A 2 45.44 -21.21 -24.75
C LYS A 2 45.22 -21.00 -23.24
N PRO A 3 46.17 -20.41 -22.50
CA PRO A 3 45.95 -20.11 -21.09
C PRO A 3 44.76 -19.15 -20.94
N VAL A 4 43.89 -19.40 -19.96
CA VAL A 4 42.79 -18.50 -19.64
C VAL A 4 43.38 -17.17 -19.19
N ASN A 5 42.97 -16.09 -19.85
CA ASN A 5 43.40 -14.75 -19.46
C ASN A 5 42.50 -14.23 -18.35
N LEU A 6 42.90 -14.42 -17.09
CA LEU A 6 42.13 -14.01 -15.92
C LEU A 6 41.78 -12.51 -15.92
N ALA A 7 42.63 -11.65 -16.51
CA ALA A 7 42.35 -10.24 -16.64
C ALA A 7 41.17 -9.97 -17.59
N GLU A 8 41.06 -10.75 -18.67
CA GLU A 8 39.92 -10.68 -19.59
C GLU A 8 38.64 -11.17 -18.91
N VAL A 9 38.72 -12.22 -18.10
CA VAL A 9 37.56 -12.74 -17.36
C VAL A 9 37.07 -11.70 -16.34
N LEU A 10 37.97 -11.07 -15.58
CA LEU A 10 37.61 -10.00 -14.64
C LEU A 10 36.93 -8.82 -15.35
N ALA A 11 37.48 -8.38 -16.49
CA ALA A 11 36.89 -7.30 -17.28
C ALA A 11 35.50 -7.66 -17.82
N LYS A 12 35.29 -8.91 -18.27
CA LYS A 12 33.94 -9.38 -18.65
C LYS A 12 32.99 -9.43 -17.47
N THR A 13 33.46 -9.88 -16.30
CA THR A 13 32.64 -9.86 -15.08
C THR A 13 32.23 -8.43 -14.72
N ASP A 14 33.09 -7.42 -14.90
CA ASP A 14 32.71 -6.01 -14.72
C ASP A 14 31.59 -5.58 -15.68
N ILE A 15 31.70 -5.95 -16.96
CA ILE A 15 30.69 -5.65 -17.99
C ILE A 15 29.35 -6.30 -17.63
N GLU A 16 29.36 -7.58 -17.23
CA GLU A 16 28.13 -8.30 -16.88
C GLU A 16 27.47 -7.76 -15.61
N LEU A 17 28.26 -7.42 -14.58
CA LEU A 17 27.73 -6.74 -13.39
C LEU A 17 27.06 -5.41 -13.76
N GLN A 18 27.68 -4.64 -14.65
CA GLN A 18 27.09 -3.39 -15.13
C GLN A 18 25.83 -3.62 -15.97
N ARG A 19 25.82 -4.63 -16.84
CA ARG A 19 24.65 -5.01 -17.66
C ARG A 19 23.45 -5.36 -16.79
N LEU A 20 23.69 -6.10 -15.71
CA LEU A 20 22.67 -6.51 -14.76
C LEU A 20 22.32 -5.40 -13.75
N GLY A 21 23.02 -4.27 -13.78
CA GLY A 21 22.87 -3.20 -12.80
C GLY A 21 23.33 -3.58 -11.38
N TRP A 22 24.07 -4.68 -11.19
CA TRP A 22 24.52 -5.13 -9.88
C TRP A 22 25.44 -4.10 -9.22
N THR A 23 25.13 -3.77 -7.97
CA THR A 23 25.99 -2.93 -7.12
C THR A 23 27.25 -3.70 -6.67
N PRO A 24 28.34 -2.99 -6.31
CA PRO A 24 29.51 -3.63 -5.72
C PRO A 24 29.19 -4.46 -4.46
N GLU A 25 28.22 -4.02 -3.67
CA GLU A 25 27.71 -4.72 -2.50
C GLU A 25 27.01 -6.03 -2.87
N GLN A 26 26.07 -6.02 -3.83
CA GLN A 26 25.40 -7.24 -4.31
C GLN A 26 26.41 -8.25 -4.87
N GLY A 27 27.36 -7.77 -5.68
CA GLY A 27 28.46 -8.60 -6.18
C GLY A 27 29.27 -9.21 -5.04
N ARG A 28 29.65 -8.42 -4.03
CA ARG A 28 30.38 -8.91 -2.86
C ARG A 28 29.57 -9.93 -2.06
N ASP A 29 28.30 -9.66 -1.80
CA ASP A 29 27.45 -10.49 -0.96
C ASP A 29 27.18 -11.85 -1.62
N TYR A 30 26.99 -11.87 -2.95
CA TYR A 30 26.96 -13.11 -3.73
C TYR A 30 28.25 -13.90 -3.56
N LEU A 31 29.42 -13.26 -3.71
CA LEU A 31 30.72 -13.95 -3.59
C LEU A 31 30.97 -14.52 -2.20
N ILE A 32 30.53 -13.81 -1.16
CA ILE A 32 30.60 -14.29 0.22
C ILE A 32 29.67 -15.50 0.39
N LYS A 33 28.43 -15.42 -0.10
CA LYS A 33 27.44 -16.49 0.02
C LYS A 33 27.83 -17.76 -0.75
N THR A 34 28.35 -17.61 -1.96
CA THR A 34 28.59 -18.72 -2.89
C THR A 34 30.00 -19.30 -2.75
N TYR A 35 31.02 -18.45 -2.55
CA TYR A 35 32.43 -18.85 -2.55
C TYR A 35 33.15 -18.53 -1.23
N SER A 36 32.47 -17.93 -0.24
CA SER A 36 33.08 -17.45 1.01
C SER A 36 34.23 -16.45 0.80
N LYS A 37 34.17 -15.66 -0.28
CA LYS A 37 35.23 -14.72 -0.68
C LYS A 37 34.68 -13.31 -0.83
N ARG A 38 35.46 -12.32 -0.41
CA ARG A 38 35.04 -10.90 -0.38
C ARG A 38 35.25 -10.16 -1.69
N GLY A 39 35.86 -10.78 -2.69
CA GLY A 39 36.18 -10.11 -3.95
C GLY A 39 36.61 -11.07 -5.04
N ARG A 40 36.35 -10.68 -6.28
CA ARG A 40 36.61 -11.51 -7.49
C ARG A 40 38.08 -11.83 -7.70
N THR A 41 38.97 -10.94 -7.28
CA THR A 41 40.42 -11.15 -7.32
C THR A 41 40.90 -12.25 -6.36
N LEU A 42 40.05 -12.67 -5.41
CA LEU A 42 40.34 -13.77 -4.48
C LEU A 42 39.81 -15.13 -5.01
N LEU A 43 39.02 -15.12 -6.08
CA LEU A 43 38.46 -16.34 -6.67
C LEU A 43 39.56 -17.14 -7.36
N THR A 44 39.42 -18.47 -7.33
CA THR A 44 40.20 -19.34 -8.21
C THR A 44 39.75 -19.14 -9.66
N GLU A 45 40.54 -19.58 -10.63
CA GLU A 45 40.16 -19.53 -12.05
C GLU A 45 38.80 -20.19 -12.30
N SER A 46 38.55 -21.36 -11.71
CA SER A 46 37.29 -22.08 -11.87
C SER A 46 36.11 -21.35 -11.26
N GLU A 47 36.28 -20.74 -10.09
CA GLU A 47 35.24 -19.96 -9.41
C GLU A 47 34.94 -18.65 -10.15
N LEU A 48 35.96 -17.99 -10.69
CA LEU A 48 35.77 -16.76 -11.45
C LEU A 48 35.03 -17.03 -12.77
N LEU A 49 35.39 -18.11 -13.47
CA LEU A 49 34.67 -18.56 -14.66
C LEU A 49 33.24 -18.99 -14.33
N ASP A 50 33.03 -19.63 -13.18
CA ASP A 50 31.69 -19.99 -12.71
C ASP A 50 30.83 -18.78 -12.39
N PHE A 51 31.40 -17.79 -11.71
CA PHE A 51 30.73 -16.54 -11.43
C PHE A 51 30.38 -15.79 -12.71
N LEU A 52 31.30 -15.71 -13.68
CA LEU A 52 31.01 -15.10 -14.98
C LEU A 52 29.85 -15.82 -15.70
N ARG A 53 29.87 -17.15 -15.77
CA ARG A 53 28.77 -17.93 -16.37
C ARG A 53 27.44 -17.67 -15.67
N HIS A 54 27.46 -17.53 -14.35
CA HIS A 54 26.25 -17.21 -13.59
C HIS A 54 25.68 -15.85 -14.00
N LEU A 55 26.52 -14.82 -14.14
CA LEU A 55 26.07 -13.49 -14.60
C LEU A 55 25.58 -13.53 -16.05
N GLU A 56 26.31 -14.19 -16.96
CA GLU A 56 25.92 -14.32 -18.37
C GLU A 56 24.59 -15.07 -18.56
N ALA A 57 24.26 -15.99 -17.64
CA ALA A 57 23.00 -16.73 -17.67
C ALA A 57 21.79 -15.90 -17.18
N GLN A 58 22.01 -14.77 -16.52
CA GLN A 58 20.93 -13.90 -16.06
C GLN A 58 20.37 -13.06 -17.23
N PRO A 59 19.03 -12.95 -17.35
CA PRO A 59 18.41 -12.15 -18.39
C PRO A 59 18.86 -10.70 -18.27
N THR A 60 18.99 -10.01 -19.40
CA THR A 60 19.17 -8.55 -19.37
C THR A 60 17.84 -7.93 -19.00
N PRO A 61 17.77 -7.09 -17.95
CA PRO A 61 16.60 -6.27 -17.69
C PRO A 61 16.25 -5.49 -18.96
N SER A 62 15.07 -5.71 -19.55
CA SER A 62 14.63 -4.82 -20.64
C SER A 62 14.18 -3.49 -20.04
N GLU A 63 14.46 -2.39 -20.74
CA GLU A 63 14.04 -1.05 -20.30
C GLU A 63 12.52 -0.98 -20.10
N GLU A 64 11.76 -1.66 -20.96
CA GLU A 64 10.30 -1.78 -20.87
C GLU A 64 9.83 -2.52 -19.60
N PHE A 65 10.55 -3.57 -19.19
CA PHE A 65 10.25 -4.30 -17.97
C PHE A 65 10.51 -3.46 -16.71
N LEU A 66 11.62 -2.70 -16.66
CA LEU A 66 11.90 -1.80 -15.55
C LEU A 66 10.86 -0.68 -15.44
N ILE A 67 10.41 -0.13 -16.58
CA ILE A 67 9.33 0.87 -16.62
C ILE A 67 8.04 0.28 -16.05
N GLU A 68 7.70 -0.97 -16.40
CA GLU A 68 6.51 -1.66 -15.88
C GLU A 68 6.60 -1.85 -14.35
N ILE A 69 7.74 -2.30 -13.83
CA ILE A 69 7.91 -2.48 -12.39
C ILE A 69 7.80 -1.13 -11.66
N ILE A 70 8.42 -0.06 -12.17
CA ILE A 70 8.29 1.28 -11.57
C ILE A 70 6.82 1.72 -11.56
N ALA A 71 6.09 1.52 -12.66
CA ALA A 71 4.67 1.87 -12.72
C ALA A 71 3.83 1.08 -11.70
N LYS A 72 4.11 -0.21 -11.51
CA LYS A 72 3.48 -1.04 -10.48
C LYS A 72 3.84 -0.59 -9.07
N THR A 73 5.11 -0.25 -8.82
CA THR A 73 5.54 0.33 -7.53
C THR A 73 4.77 1.61 -7.23
N ASP A 74 4.59 2.49 -8.21
CA ASP A 74 3.83 3.73 -8.07
C ASP A 74 2.37 3.46 -7.74
N GLN A 75 1.77 2.47 -8.40
CA GLN A 75 0.40 2.03 -8.14
C GLN A 75 0.24 1.50 -6.71
N GLU A 76 1.15 0.66 -6.23
CA GLU A 76 1.08 0.09 -4.89
C GLU A 76 1.32 1.15 -3.80
N MET A 77 2.22 2.10 -4.04
CA MET A 77 2.38 3.26 -3.16
C MET A 77 1.09 4.10 -3.07
N GLN A 78 0.39 4.27 -4.19
CA GLN A 78 -0.92 4.94 -4.20
C GLN A 78 -1.99 4.10 -3.49
N ARG A 79 -2.02 2.78 -3.69
CA ARG A 79 -2.97 1.87 -3.02
C ARG A 79 -2.88 1.97 -1.51
N LEU A 80 -1.68 2.13 -0.98
CA LEU A 80 -1.41 2.22 0.45
C LEU A 80 -1.53 3.65 1.01
N ASP A 81 -1.81 4.65 0.18
CA ASP A 81 -1.80 6.08 0.54
C ASP A 81 -0.50 6.51 1.27
N VAL A 82 0.64 5.91 0.89
CA VAL A 82 1.91 6.24 1.54
C VAL A 82 2.44 7.57 1.02
N SER A 83 2.91 8.42 1.94
CA SER A 83 3.50 9.70 1.56
C SER A 83 4.82 9.51 0.80
N VAL A 84 5.12 10.46 -0.10
CA VAL A 84 6.40 10.48 -0.83
C VAL A 84 7.60 10.54 0.13
N GLU A 85 7.45 11.25 1.25
CA GLU A 85 8.45 11.36 2.32
C GLU A 85 8.74 9.98 2.93
N TRP A 86 7.69 9.23 3.30
CA TRP A 86 7.83 7.89 3.85
C TRP A 86 8.51 6.94 2.87
N GLY A 87 8.10 6.96 1.59
CA GLY A 87 8.71 6.13 0.56
C GLY A 87 10.19 6.44 0.40
N ARG A 88 10.57 7.72 0.34
CA ARG A 88 11.97 8.14 0.28
C ARG A 88 12.77 7.68 1.49
N ASP A 89 12.23 7.83 2.70
CA ASP A 89 12.90 7.42 3.93
C ASP A 89 13.09 5.90 4.00
N TYR A 90 12.07 5.13 3.59
CA TYR A 90 12.17 3.68 3.47
C TYR A 90 13.29 3.29 2.50
N LEU A 91 13.29 3.84 1.28
CA LEU A 91 14.32 3.53 0.28
C LEU A 91 15.72 3.90 0.74
N MET A 92 15.87 5.03 1.43
CA MET A 92 17.15 5.47 1.98
C MET A 92 17.62 4.55 3.10
N LYS A 93 16.71 4.08 3.96
CA LYS A 93 17.03 3.21 5.10
C LYS A 93 17.32 1.77 4.66
N THR A 94 16.58 1.25 3.70
CA THR A 94 16.64 -0.16 3.27
C THR A 94 17.71 -0.38 2.19
N TYR A 95 17.78 0.50 1.18
CA TYR A 95 18.66 0.33 0.01
C TYR A 95 19.73 1.43 -0.10
N GLY A 96 19.68 2.48 0.73
CA GLY A 96 20.61 3.62 0.63
C GLY A 96 20.37 4.51 -0.60
N LYS A 97 19.21 4.38 -1.25
CA LYS A 97 18.84 5.13 -2.45
C LYS A 97 17.70 6.10 -2.15
N ARG A 98 17.74 7.28 -2.77
CA ARG A 98 16.71 8.32 -2.54
C ARG A 98 15.50 8.20 -3.45
N SER A 99 15.55 7.31 -4.44
CA SER A 99 14.51 7.17 -5.45
C SER A 99 14.48 5.73 -5.95
N ARG A 100 13.27 5.25 -6.24
CA ARG A 100 13.03 3.94 -6.86
C ARG A 100 13.62 3.84 -8.28
N GLN A 101 13.79 4.96 -8.97
CA GLN A 101 14.50 5.03 -10.26
C GLN A 101 16.01 4.76 -10.13
N LEU A 102 16.56 4.80 -8.92
CA LEU A 102 17.97 4.50 -8.64
C LEU A 102 18.16 3.07 -8.08
N LEU A 103 17.07 2.31 -7.95
CA LEU A 103 17.13 0.92 -7.53
C LEU A 103 17.49 0.03 -8.73
N THR A 104 18.17 -1.06 -8.41
CA THR A 104 18.37 -2.18 -9.33
C THR A 104 17.05 -2.93 -9.54
N GLU A 105 17.00 -3.79 -10.56
CA GLU A 105 15.80 -4.64 -10.82
C GLU A 105 15.42 -5.44 -9.57
N ASP A 106 16.39 -6.11 -8.95
CA ASP A 106 16.17 -6.93 -7.75
C ASP A 106 15.66 -6.09 -6.56
N GLU A 107 16.24 -4.92 -6.33
CA GLU A 107 15.80 -4.02 -5.25
C GLU A 107 14.40 -3.46 -5.50
N LEU A 108 14.07 -3.18 -6.77
CA LEU A 108 12.76 -2.69 -7.16
C LEU A 108 11.69 -3.77 -7.03
N LEU A 109 12.02 -5.02 -7.40
CA LEU A 109 11.16 -6.19 -7.20
C LEU A 109 10.95 -6.50 -5.72
N ASP A 110 11.99 -6.45 -4.91
CA ASP A 110 11.91 -6.61 -3.45
C ASP A 110 11.02 -5.54 -2.82
N PHE A 111 11.20 -4.27 -3.23
CA PHE A 111 10.36 -3.17 -2.77
C PHE A 111 8.89 -3.33 -3.20
N LEU A 112 8.64 -3.71 -4.45
CA LEU A 112 7.29 -3.97 -4.95
C LEU A 112 6.61 -5.11 -4.15
N ALA A 113 7.30 -6.23 -3.96
CA ALA A 113 6.78 -7.36 -3.18
C ALA A 113 6.46 -6.97 -1.73
N PHE A 114 7.30 -6.12 -1.11
CA PHE A 114 7.01 -5.57 0.20
C PHE A 114 5.73 -4.73 0.22
N LEU A 115 5.52 -3.85 -0.76
CA LEU A 115 4.30 -3.04 -0.86
C LEU A 115 3.06 -3.93 -1.09
N GLU A 116 3.14 -4.90 -2.00
CA GLU A 116 2.05 -5.85 -2.28
C GLU A 116 1.67 -6.67 -1.03
N SER A 117 2.63 -6.97 -0.15
CA SER A 117 2.38 -7.69 1.11
C SER A 117 1.66 -6.85 2.17
N GLN A 118 1.62 -5.53 2.02
CA GLN A 118 0.93 -4.66 2.97
C GLN A 118 -0.58 -4.71 2.76
N PRO A 119 -1.36 -4.83 3.85
CA PRO A 119 -2.81 -4.73 3.77
C PRO A 119 -3.18 -3.34 3.24
N SER A 120 -4.07 -3.28 2.26
CA SER A 120 -4.60 -2.00 1.82
C SER A 120 -5.44 -1.39 2.92
N HIS A 121 -5.23 -0.11 3.23
CA HIS A 121 -6.12 0.70 4.07
C HIS A 121 -7.57 0.78 3.52
N THR A 122 -7.81 0.27 2.32
CA THR A 122 -9.08 0.36 1.59
C THR A 122 -10.21 -0.43 2.25
N GLU A 123 -9.99 -1.49 3.03
CA GLU A 123 -11.09 -2.18 3.73
C GLU A 123 -11.59 -1.37 4.93
N GLU A 124 -10.70 -0.92 5.82
CA GLU A 124 -11.05 -0.04 6.95
C GLU A 124 -11.58 1.32 6.48
N PHE A 125 -11.04 1.86 5.39
CA PHE A 125 -11.46 3.14 4.82
C PHE A 125 -12.80 3.04 4.06
N ILE A 126 -13.03 1.96 3.29
CA ILE A 126 -14.33 1.73 2.65
C ILE A 126 -15.39 1.48 3.72
N GLU A 127 -15.11 0.69 4.76
CA GLU A 127 -16.04 0.47 5.88
C GLU A 127 -16.34 1.77 6.63
N ALA A 128 -15.32 2.58 6.93
CA ALA A 128 -15.53 3.89 7.57
C ALA A 128 -16.32 4.86 6.69
N GLN A 129 -16.05 4.90 5.39
CA GLN A 129 -16.73 5.78 4.43
C GLN A 129 -18.16 5.30 4.11
N LEU A 130 -18.38 3.98 4.09
CA LEU A 130 -19.72 3.38 4.00
C LEU A 130 -20.52 3.60 5.28
N ALA A 131 -19.91 3.45 6.46
CA ALA A 131 -20.54 3.71 7.75
C ALA A 131 -20.91 5.19 7.89
N ASP A 132 -20.04 6.12 7.48
CA ASP A 132 -20.32 7.56 7.48
C ASP A 132 -21.46 7.93 6.51
N LYS A 133 -21.46 7.32 5.32
CA LYS A 133 -22.56 7.47 4.35
C LYS A 133 -23.87 6.86 4.86
N LEU A 134 -23.82 5.72 5.53
CA LEU A 134 -24.98 5.03 6.10
C LEU A 134 -25.58 5.84 7.25
N LEU A 135 -24.75 6.31 8.19
CA LEU A 135 -25.16 7.20 9.29
C LEU A 135 -25.78 8.49 8.75
N THR A 136 -25.18 9.09 7.71
CA THR A 136 -25.73 10.28 7.06
C THR A 136 -27.12 10.01 6.47
N ASN A 137 -27.30 8.87 5.80
CA ASN A 137 -28.61 8.48 5.24
C ASN A 137 -29.64 8.21 6.34
N LEU A 138 -29.24 7.57 7.46
CA LEU A 138 -30.13 7.31 8.59
C LEU A 138 -30.56 8.61 9.28
N VAL A 139 -29.65 9.57 9.45
CA VAL A 139 -30.01 10.88 10.00
C VAL A 139 -30.96 11.62 9.06
N ALA A 140 -30.73 11.58 7.74
CA ALA A 140 -31.63 12.18 6.76
C ALA A 140 -33.04 11.56 6.82
N LYS A 141 -33.13 10.23 6.88
CA LYS A 141 -34.40 9.51 7.05
C LYS A 141 -35.08 9.85 8.38
N THR A 142 -34.31 9.99 9.46
CA THR A 142 -34.82 10.44 10.76
C THR A 142 -35.45 11.82 10.65
N ASP A 143 -34.82 12.74 9.94
CA ASP A 143 -35.32 14.10 9.73
C ASP A 143 -36.62 14.11 8.90
N GLU A 144 -36.71 13.27 7.87
CA GLU A 144 -37.93 13.07 7.07
C GLU A 144 -39.11 12.60 7.94
N GLU A 145 -38.88 11.62 8.82
CA GLU A 145 -39.90 11.08 9.71
C GLU A 145 -40.34 12.07 10.81
N ILE A 146 -39.39 12.84 11.36
CA ILE A 146 -39.69 13.95 12.27
C ILE A 146 -40.58 14.98 11.59
N GLN A 147 -40.27 15.32 10.33
CA GLN A 147 -41.06 16.26 9.54
C GLN A 147 -42.45 15.70 9.22
N ARG A 148 -42.56 14.41 8.86
CA ARG A 148 -43.84 13.72 8.60
C ARG A 148 -44.78 13.81 9.80
N LEU A 149 -44.24 13.68 11.00
CA LEU A 149 -45.00 13.72 12.25
C LEU A 149 -45.21 15.15 12.79
N GLY A 150 -44.62 16.18 12.17
CA GLY A 150 -44.72 17.56 12.63
C GLY A 150 -44.07 17.79 14.01
N LEU A 151 -43.06 16.99 14.35
CA LEU A 151 -42.40 17.05 15.65
C LEU A 151 -41.46 18.27 15.71
N ASN A 152 -41.46 18.98 16.84
CA ASN A 152 -40.57 20.11 17.05
C ASN A 152 -39.26 19.70 17.74
N GLU A 153 -38.24 20.55 17.64
CA GLU A 153 -36.90 20.31 18.19
C GLU A 153 -36.90 20.15 19.73
N GLU A 154 -37.84 20.79 20.43
CA GLU A 154 -37.96 20.66 21.89
C GLU A 154 -38.42 19.25 22.29
N TRP A 155 -39.45 18.74 21.62
CA TRP A 155 -39.91 17.37 21.81
C TRP A 155 -38.80 16.37 21.46
N LEU A 156 -38.14 16.56 20.33
CA LEU A 156 -37.05 15.70 19.86
C LEU A 156 -35.94 15.62 20.91
N ARG A 157 -35.45 16.78 21.37
CA ARG A 157 -34.38 16.85 22.37
C ARG A 157 -34.78 16.18 23.68
N ASN A 158 -36.01 16.36 24.15
CA ASN A 158 -36.50 15.76 25.37
C ASN A 158 -36.62 14.23 25.24
N TYR A 159 -37.13 13.74 24.10
CA TYR A 159 -37.23 12.31 23.82
C TYR A 159 -35.84 11.67 23.78
N LEU A 160 -34.91 12.22 22.99
CA LEU A 160 -33.55 11.69 22.85
C LEU A 160 -32.78 11.69 24.18
N MET A 161 -32.95 12.73 24.98
CA MET A 161 -32.34 12.81 26.30
C MET A 161 -32.92 11.76 27.25
N LYS A 162 -34.23 11.51 27.19
CA LYS A 162 -34.91 10.56 28.08
C LYS A 162 -34.64 9.10 27.69
N THR A 163 -34.59 8.80 26.39
CA THR A 163 -34.49 7.43 25.88
C THR A 163 -33.04 6.99 25.72
N TYR A 164 -32.17 7.85 25.18
CA TYR A 164 -30.78 7.51 24.83
C TYR A 164 -29.73 8.30 25.64
N GLY A 165 -30.16 9.30 26.43
CA GLY A 165 -29.23 10.19 27.14
C GLY A 165 -28.46 11.15 26.21
N LYS A 166 -28.88 11.29 24.95
CA LYS A 166 -28.21 12.12 23.94
C LYS A 166 -29.00 13.39 23.68
N ARG A 167 -28.29 14.48 23.38
CA ARG A 167 -28.91 15.81 23.13
C ARG A 167 -29.40 16.02 21.70
N GLY A 168 -29.04 15.13 20.78
CA GLY A 168 -29.39 15.25 19.37
C GLY A 168 -29.08 13.97 18.61
N ARG A 169 -29.76 13.79 17.47
CA ARG A 169 -29.68 12.56 16.67
C ARG A 169 -28.31 12.29 16.05
N TYR A 170 -27.51 13.34 15.80
CA TYR A 170 -26.12 13.23 15.35
C TYR A 170 -25.17 12.61 16.39
N LEU A 171 -25.62 12.43 17.64
CA LEU A 171 -24.87 11.81 18.72
C LEU A 171 -25.32 10.37 19.01
N LEU A 172 -26.29 9.87 18.24
CA LEU A 172 -26.77 8.50 18.32
C LEU A 172 -25.86 7.59 17.51
N THR A 173 -25.70 6.35 17.95
CA THR A 173 -25.06 5.29 17.16
C THR A 173 -25.98 4.84 16.01
N GLU A 174 -25.46 4.02 15.10
CA GLU A 174 -26.25 3.43 14.01
C GLU A 174 -27.45 2.63 14.57
N GLU A 175 -27.22 1.80 15.59
CA GLU A 175 -28.26 1.00 16.24
C GLU A 175 -29.34 1.88 16.88
N GLU A 176 -28.93 2.92 17.61
CA GLU A 176 -29.84 3.87 18.25
C GLU A 176 -30.66 4.67 17.21
N LEU A 177 -30.07 5.04 16.08
CA LEU A 177 -30.77 5.69 14.96
C LEU A 177 -31.80 4.74 14.32
N LEU A 178 -31.46 3.48 14.10
CA LEU A 178 -32.37 2.49 13.53
C LEU A 178 -33.57 2.23 14.45
N GLU A 179 -33.33 2.04 15.74
CA GLU A 179 -34.40 1.91 16.75
C GLU A 179 -35.30 3.15 16.76
N PHE A 180 -34.70 4.34 16.70
CA PHE A 180 -35.45 5.58 16.73
C PHE A 180 -36.29 5.77 15.47
N ILE A 181 -35.73 5.51 14.28
CA ILE A 181 -36.48 5.51 13.01
C ILE A 181 -37.65 4.54 13.07
N GLN A 182 -37.42 3.30 13.54
CA GLN A 182 -38.48 2.30 13.67
C GLN A 182 -39.61 2.78 14.58
N TYR A 183 -39.26 3.45 15.69
CA TYR A 183 -40.25 4.07 16.57
C TYR A 183 -41.04 5.15 15.84
N LEU A 184 -40.40 6.06 15.10
CA LEU A 184 -41.07 7.12 14.35
C LEU A 184 -42.00 6.54 13.26
N GLU A 185 -41.53 5.55 12.50
CA GLU A 185 -42.30 4.85 11.47
C GLU A 185 -43.55 4.16 12.04
N SER A 186 -43.49 3.69 13.30
CA SER A 186 -44.64 3.10 13.98
C SER A 186 -45.73 4.11 14.37
N GLN A 187 -45.43 5.42 14.35
CA GLN A 187 -46.40 6.47 14.68
C GLN A 187 -47.31 6.80 13.50
N PRO A 188 -48.65 6.88 13.71
CA PRO A 188 -49.58 7.23 12.65
C PRO A 188 -49.33 8.64 12.13
N THR A 189 -49.37 8.83 10.81
CA THR A 189 -49.28 10.16 10.20
C THR A 189 -50.49 10.99 10.63
N PRO A 190 -50.31 12.21 11.16
CA PRO A 190 -51.43 13.08 11.49
C PRO A 190 -52.24 13.37 10.21
N ILE A 191 -53.51 12.95 10.19
CA ILE A 191 -54.42 13.32 9.11
C ILE A 191 -54.72 14.81 9.30
N ASN A 192 -54.20 15.65 8.42
CA ASN A 192 -54.64 17.06 8.34
C ASN A 192 -56.12 17.06 7.94
N GLU A 193 -57.02 17.17 8.91
CA GLU A 193 -58.40 17.59 8.68
C GLU A 193 -58.38 19.07 8.29
N SER A 194 -57.94 19.36 7.07
CA SER A 194 -58.22 20.65 6.42
C SER A 194 -59.65 20.58 5.90
N THR A 195 -60.59 21.05 6.73
CA THR A 195 -61.92 21.47 6.30
C THR A 195 -61.94 23.00 6.19
#